data_AF-A0A3D2VNP4-F1
#
_entry.id   AF-A0A3D2VNP4-F1
#
_cell.length_a   1.000
_cell.length_b   1.000
_cell.length_c   1.000
_cell.angle_alpha   90.00
_cell.angle_beta   90.00
_cell.angle_gamma   90.00
#
_symmetry.space_group_name_H-M   'P 1'
#
loop_
_entity.id
_entity.type
_entity.pdbx_description
1 polymer ?
#
loop_
_entity_poly.entity_id
_entity_poly.type
_entity_poly.pdbx_seq_one_letter_code
_entity_poly.pdbx_strand_id
1 'polypeptide(L)'
;MYARLDPLLLRLLLSGVLCLPVCLGLWWWLVREPLARELGHGVGFISQWLWSETVLGVGLDGDKGLIVSLVPPLTDSARMFMALPLPFDRATVMLPLFWGLTLATPGRGLPRRLLYGSLALLPVVCITVLLYVQFQLALYRTHLPLLTELPPPDYALALPDSPVLYQLWGLGRQLAMLVLPIVAPLLAWLLLHQRYLREIILGGLVQRALGAASRRPPSLPPPDPVE
;
A
#
# COMPACT_ATOMS: atom_id res chain seq x y z
N MET A 1 3.77 9.71 -34.92
CA MET A 1 3.41 10.84 -34.04
C MET A 1 3.89 10.48 -32.63
N TYR A 2 5.19 10.64 -32.35
CA TYR A 2 5.77 10.29 -31.06
C TYR A 2 5.60 11.47 -30.11
N ALA A 3 4.89 11.25 -28.99
CA ALA A 3 4.86 12.21 -27.91
C ALA A 3 6.31 12.45 -27.43
N ARG A 4 6.80 13.70 -27.51
CA ARG A 4 8.06 14.07 -26.86
C ARG A 4 7.89 13.79 -25.37
N LEU A 5 8.46 12.69 -24.89
CA LEU A 5 8.55 12.39 -23.47
C LEU A 5 9.41 13.46 -22.80
N ASP A 6 8.87 14.09 -21.77
CA ASP A 6 9.60 15.06 -20.96
C ASP A 6 10.87 14.40 -20.39
N PRO A 7 12.06 15.02 -20.55
CA PRO A 7 13.33 14.41 -20.15
C PRO A 7 13.40 14.15 -18.64
N LEU A 8 12.67 14.93 -17.83
CA LEU A 8 12.56 14.74 -16.39
C LEU A 8 11.75 13.50 -16.02
N LEU A 9 10.68 13.22 -16.77
CA LEU A 9 9.83 12.05 -16.56
C LEU A 9 10.54 10.78 -17.04
N LEU A 10 11.25 10.86 -18.17
CA LEU A 10 12.11 9.76 -18.64
C LEU A 10 13.20 9.42 -17.61
N ARG A 11 13.85 10.44 -17.03
CA ARG A 11 14.84 10.24 -15.98
C ARG A 11 14.26 9.58 -14.74
N LEU A 12 13.05 9.99 -14.32
CA LEU A 12 12.33 9.37 -13.19
C LEU A 12 11.99 7.90 -13.46
N LEU A 13 11.55 7.58 -14.68
CA LEU A 13 11.24 6.20 -15.05
C LEU A 13 12.51 5.33 -15.08
N LEU A 14 13.59 5.82 -15.69
CA LEU A 14 14.87 5.11 -15.75
C LEU A 14 15.47 4.91 -14.36
N SER A 15 15.48 5.96 -13.52
CA SER A 15 15.93 5.85 -12.14
C SER A 15 15.02 4.95 -11.32
N GLY A 16 13.70 5.00 -11.53
CA GLY A 16 12.73 4.12 -10.89
C GLY A 16 12.98 2.64 -11.18
N VAL A 17 13.26 2.28 -12.44
CA VAL A 17 13.56 0.90 -12.85
C VAL A 17 14.81 0.35 -12.14
N LEU A 18 15.78 1.20 -11.80
CA LEU A 18 16.98 0.79 -11.07
C LEU A 18 16.81 0.86 -9.55
N CYS A 19 16.24 1.95 -9.03
CA CYS A 19 16.14 2.22 -7.60
C CYS A 19 15.14 1.30 -6.91
N LEU A 20 14.03 0.97 -7.56
CA LEU A 20 12.97 0.13 -6.98
C LEU A 20 13.42 -1.31 -6.67
N PRO A 21 14.06 -2.07 -7.59
CA PRO A 21 14.56 -3.41 -7.26
C PRO A 21 15.65 -3.38 -6.18
N VAL A 22 16.52 -2.36 -6.18
CA VAL A 22 17.54 -2.19 -5.14
C VAL A 22 16.88 -1.94 -3.78
N CYS A 23 15.87 -1.07 -3.71
CA CYS A 23 15.13 -0.80 -2.47
C CYS A 23 14.39 -2.04 -1.97
N LEU A 24 13.77 -2.81 -2.87
CA LEU A 24 13.11 -4.07 -2.51
C LEU A 24 14.11 -5.09 -1.98
N GLY A 25 15.28 -5.24 -2.62
CA GLY A 25 16.34 -6.13 -2.14
C GLY A 25 16.85 -5.72 -0.76
N LEU A 26 17.15 -4.44 -0.56
CA LEU A 26 17.59 -3.91 0.74
C LEU A 26 16.52 -4.10 1.82
N TRP A 27 15.26 -3.83 1.51
CA TRP A 27 14.15 -4.06 2.43
C TRP A 27 14.04 -5.54 2.80
N TRP A 28 14.07 -6.44 1.81
CA TRP A 28 13.92 -7.88 2.01
C TRP A 28 14.98 -8.45 2.95
N TRP A 29 16.23 -8.04 2.76
CA TRP A 29 17.36 -8.59 3.52
C TRP A 29 17.65 -7.90 4.85
N LEU A 30 17.38 -6.59 4.98
CA LEU A 30 17.83 -5.82 6.15
C LEU A 30 16.70 -5.32 7.04
N VAL A 31 15.52 -5.06 6.48
CA VAL A 31 14.47 -4.32 7.19
C VAL A 31 13.26 -5.19 7.50
N ARG A 32 12.94 -6.16 6.63
CA ARG A 32 11.76 -7.01 6.73
C ARG A 32 11.65 -7.70 8.10
N GLU A 33 12.65 -8.48 8.49
CA GLU A 33 12.65 -9.23 9.74
C GLU A 33 12.58 -8.36 11.00
N PRO A 34 13.48 -7.37 11.22
CA PRO A 34 13.41 -6.55 12.44
C PRO A 34 12.11 -5.75 12.50
N LEU A 35 11.64 -5.24 11.38
CA LEU A 35 10.39 -4.50 11.33
C LEU A 35 9.18 -5.39 11.61
N ALA A 36 9.14 -6.62 11.07
CA ALA A 36 8.09 -7.59 11.36
C ALA A 36 8.06 -7.96 12.84
N ARG A 37 9.23 -8.08 13.50
CA ARG A 37 9.32 -8.35 14.93
C ARG A 37 8.74 -7.21 15.77
N GLU A 38 9.15 -5.97 15.50
CA GLU A 38 8.65 -4.78 16.20
C GLU A 38 7.15 -4.57 15.96
N LEU A 39 6.67 -4.80 14.73
CA LEU A 39 5.25 -4.78 14.42
C LEU A 39 4.50 -5.91 15.14
N GLY A 40 5.10 -7.09 15.29
CA GLY A 40 4.56 -8.18 16.10
C GLY A 40 4.31 -7.76 17.54
N HIS A 41 5.29 -7.11 18.17
CA HIS A 41 5.15 -6.58 19.53
C HIS A 41 4.10 -5.48 19.61
N GLY A 42 4.13 -4.50 18.70
CA GLY A 42 3.17 -3.40 18.66
C GLY A 42 1.73 -3.87 18.43
N VAL A 43 1.53 -4.76 17.47
CA VAL A 43 0.22 -5.38 17.20
C VAL A 43 -0.22 -6.25 18.37
N GLY A 44 0.69 -6.98 19.02
CA GLY A 44 0.36 -7.74 20.23
C GLY A 44 -0.16 -6.86 21.36
N PHE A 45 0.52 -5.75 21.63
CA PHE A 45 0.08 -4.79 22.63
C PHE A 45 -1.28 -4.15 22.27
N ILE A 46 -1.43 -3.70 21.02
CA ILE A 46 -2.65 -3.03 20.55
C ILE A 46 -3.83 -4.01 20.50
N SER A 47 -3.62 -5.24 20.06
CA SER A 47 -4.66 -6.25 19.91
C SER A 47 -5.22 -6.73 21.25
N GLN A 48 -4.38 -6.85 22.29
CA GLN A 48 -4.85 -7.12 23.65
C GLN A 48 -5.78 -6.02 24.18
N TRP A 49 -5.57 -4.77 23.74
CA TRP A 49 -6.43 -3.65 24.14
C TRP A 49 -7.72 -3.58 23.30
N LEU A 50 -7.64 -3.73 21.98
CA LEU A 50 -8.80 -3.67 21.08
C LEU A 50 -9.72 -4.89 21.19
N TRP A 51 -9.16 -6.06 21.45
CA TRP A 51 -9.87 -7.33 21.39
C TRP A 51 -9.51 -8.25 22.57
N SER A 52 -9.50 -7.68 23.78
CA SER A 52 -9.14 -8.35 25.03
C SER A 52 -9.84 -9.69 25.27
N GLU A 53 -11.09 -9.81 24.84
CA GLU A 53 -11.91 -11.03 25.02
C GLU A 53 -11.63 -12.12 23.97
N THR A 54 -10.90 -11.77 22.91
CA THR A 54 -10.80 -12.61 21.71
C THR A 54 -9.37 -12.92 21.32
N VAL A 55 -8.41 -12.05 21.64
CA VAL A 55 -6.99 -12.25 21.33
C VAL A 55 -6.25 -12.64 22.60
N LEU A 56 -5.62 -13.80 22.57
CA LEU A 56 -4.84 -14.33 23.69
C LEU A 56 -3.38 -13.92 23.63
N GLY A 57 -2.85 -13.75 22.42
CA GLY A 57 -1.45 -13.39 22.24
C GLY A 57 -1.05 -13.33 20.78
N VAL A 58 0.18 -12.86 20.56
CA VAL A 58 0.80 -12.77 19.24
C VAL A 58 2.12 -13.52 19.28
N GLY A 59 2.23 -14.53 18.42
CA GLY A 59 3.45 -15.29 18.19
C GLY A 59 4.15 -14.84 16.91
N LEU A 60 5.43 -15.17 16.81
CA LEU A 60 6.20 -15.11 15.56
C LEU A 60 6.62 -16.55 15.24
N ASP A 61 6.24 -17.04 14.08
CA ASP A 61 6.69 -18.33 13.52
C ASP A 61 7.56 -18.05 12.30
N GLY A 62 8.87 -17.97 12.53
CA GLY A 62 9.82 -17.44 11.55
C GLY A 62 9.44 -16.02 11.11
N ASP A 63 9.23 -15.84 9.81
CA ASP A 63 8.84 -14.56 9.20
C ASP A 63 7.35 -14.24 9.37
N LYS A 64 6.54 -15.18 9.86
CA LYS A 64 5.09 -15.05 9.93
C LYS A 64 4.68 -14.61 11.33
N GLY A 65 4.06 -13.45 11.44
CA GLY A 65 3.31 -13.13 12.64
C GLY A 65 2.05 -13.99 12.73
N LEU A 66 1.71 -14.42 13.93
CA LEU A 66 0.52 -15.21 14.21
C LEU A 66 -0.25 -14.56 15.36
N ILE A 67 -1.51 -14.20 15.14
CA ILE A 67 -2.43 -13.85 16.24
C ILE A 67 -3.09 -15.12 16.73
N VAL A 68 -2.93 -15.43 18.01
CA VAL A 68 -3.67 -16.50 18.68
C VAL A 68 -4.97 -15.91 19.23
N SER A 69 -6.10 -16.40 18.73
CA SER A 69 -7.42 -15.94 19.10
C SER A 69 -8.30 -17.07 19.66
N LEU A 70 -9.10 -16.73 20.68
CA LEU A 70 -10.24 -17.50 21.14
C LEU A 70 -11.36 -17.43 20.10
N VAL A 71 -11.72 -18.58 19.55
CA VAL A 71 -12.96 -18.72 18.80
C VAL A 71 -14.00 -19.26 19.78
N PRO A 72 -15.05 -18.50 20.12
CA PRO A 72 -16.10 -19.01 20.98
C PRO A 72 -16.74 -20.23 20.30
N PRO A 73 -16.68 -21.43 20.91
CA PRO A 73 -17.25 -22.62 20.30
C PRO A 73 -18.77 -22.51 20.34
N LEU A 74 -19.38 -22.33 19.18
CA LEU A 74 -20.84 -22.43 19.03
C LEU A 74 -21.27 -23.88 18.69
N THR A 75 -20.32 -24.80 18.54
CA THR A 75 -20.49 -26.24 18.27
C THR A 75 -19.30 -27.05 18.82
N ASP A 76 -19.47 -28.37 18.96
CA ASP A 76 -18.53 -29.40 19.50
C ASP A 76 -17.16 -29.53 18.78
N SER A 77 -16.70 -28.50 18.08
CA SER A 77 -15.36 -28.50 17.51
C SER A 77 -14.30 -28.30 18.61
N ALA A 78 -13.29 -29.18 18.66
CA ALA A 78 -12.29 -29.25 19.72
C ALA A 78 -11.26 -28.08 19.75
N ARG A 79 -11.38 -27.08 18.87
CA ARG A 79 -10.39 -26.00 18.77
C ARG A 79 -10.87 -24.76 19.53
N MET A 80 -10.43 -24.65 20.78
CA MET A 80 -10.62 -23.44 21.60
C MET A 80 -9.77 -22.25 21.13
N PHE A 81 -8.74 -22.49 20.31
CA PHE A 81 -7.76 -21.51 19.89
C PHE A 81 -7.42 -21.61 18.41
N MET A 82 -7.06 -20.48 17.81
CA MET A 82 -6.63 -20.44 16.42
C MET A 82 -5.52 -19.43 16.18
N ALA A 83 -4.57 -19.79 15.31
CA ALA A 83 -3.47 -18.92 14.90
C ALA A 83 -3.74 -18.31 13.51
N LEU A 84 -3.83 -16.98 13.44
CA LEU A 84 -4.09 -16.21 12.23
C LEU A 84 -2.81 -15.56 11.69
N PRO A 85 -2.46 -15.77 10.41
CA PRO A 85 -1.28 -15.14 9.83
C PRO A 85 -1.43 -13.61 9.76
N LEU A 86 -0.37 -12.89 10.12
CA LEU A 86 -0.26 -11.45 10.01
C LEU A 86 0.45 -11.09 8.69
N PRO A 87 -0.12 -10.19 7.86
CA PRO A 87 0.40 -9.87 6.55
C PRO A 87 1.51 -8.80 6.62
N PHE A 88 2.50 -8.98 7.50
CA PHE A 88 3.56 -7.99 7.72
C PHE A 88 4.32 -7.65 6.45
N ASP A 89 4.63 -8.64 5.62
CA ASP A 89 5.34 -8.43 4.35
C ASP A 89 4.57 -7.49 3.42
N ARG A 90 3.25 -7.72 3.29
CA ARG A 90 2.40 -6.91 2.43
C ARG A 90 2.18 -5.52 2.99
N ALA A 91 2.09 -5.38 4.30
CA ALA A 91 1.93 -4.07 4.92
C ALA A 91 3.22 -3.25 4.79
N THR A 92 4.38 -3.86 5.02
CA THR A 92 5.68 -3.17 5.04
C THR A 92 6.28 -2.92 3.66
N VAL A 93 5.79 -3.57 2.59
CA VAL A 93 6.19 -3.30 1.20
C VAL A 93 5.97 -1.83 0.77
N MET A 94 5.12 -1.09 1.49
CA MET A 94 4.94 0.35 1.28
C MET A 94 6.27 1.12 1.40
N LEU A 95 7.17 0.68 2.30
CA LEU A 95 8.45 1.35 2.55
C LEU A 95 9.38 1.30 1.34
N PRO A 96 9.74 0.14 0.78
CA PRO A 96 10.60 0.08 -0.41
C PRO A 96 9.96 0.72 -1.64
N LEU A 97 8.63 0.70 -1.78
CA LEU A 97 7.94 1.44 -2.84
C LEU A 97 8.16 2.95 -2.70
N PHE A 98 7.97 3.49 -1.49
CA PHE A 98 8.24 4.90 -1.20
C PHE A 98 9.72 5.27 -1.36
N TRP A 99 10.64 4.41 -0.91
CA TRP A 99 12.08 4.63 -1.07
C TRP A 99 12.49 4.64 -2.53
N GLY A 100 12.00 3.69 -3.33
CA GLY A 100 12.27 3.61 -4.76
C GLY A 100 11.84 4.90 -5.47
N LEU A 101 10.63 5.38 -5.20
CA LEU A 101 10.12 6.64 -5.76
C LEU A 101 10.92 7.87 -5.29
N THR A 102 11.28 7.91 -4.01
CA THR A 102 12.02 9.04 -3.42
C THR A 102 13.45 9.11 -3.95
N LEU A 103 14.14 7.98 -4.07
CA LEU A 103 15.49 7.90 -4.62
C LEU A 103 15.52 8.14 -6.14
N ALA A 104 14.46 7.74 -6.83
CA ALA A 104 14.29 8.04 -8.25
C ALA A 104 14.11 9.55 -8.51
N THR A 105 13.67 10.32 -7.50
CA THR A 105 13.38 11.74 -7.62
C THR A 105 14.59 12.61 -7.27
N PRO A 106 15.08 13.47 -8.18
CA PRO A 106 16.18 14.36 -7.87
C PRO A 106 15.75 15.46 -6.88
N GLY A 107 16.59 15.76 -5.87
CA GLY A 107 16.33 16.84 -4.94
C GLY A 107 17.31 16.93 -3.77
N ARG A 108 17.35 18.10 -3.12
CA ARG A 108 18.06 18.27 -1.84
C ARG A 108 17.21 17.76 -0.69
N GLY A 109 17.85 17.24 0.36
CA GLY A 109 17.16 16.74 1.55
C GLY A 109 16.54 15.35 1.41
N LEU A 110 17.06 14.51 0.49
CA LEU A 110 16.70 13.10 0.36
C LEU A 110 16.68 12.33 1.69
N PRO A 111 17.70 12.36 2.56
CA PRO A 111 17.67 11.59 3.82
C PRO A 111 16.53 12.04 4.73
N ARG A 112 16.27 13.34 4.79
CA ARG A 112 15.18 13.93 5.58
C ARG A 112 13.81 13.45 5.06
N ARG A 113 13.61 13.41 3.74
CA ARG A 113 12.37 12.93 3.13
C ARG A 113 12.18 11.44 3.31
N LEU A 114 13.24 10.65 3.15
CA LEU A 114 13.21 9.21 3.42
C LEU A 114 12.81 8.93 4.86
N LEU A 115 13.40 9.64 5.83
CA LEU A 115 13.07 9.49 7.24
C LEU A 115 11.61 9.87 7.52
N TYR A 116 11.18 11.09 7.17
CA TYR A 116 9.81 11.53 7.47
C TYR A 116 8.74 10.72 6.73
N GLY A 117 8.99 10.34 5.48
CA GLY A 117 8.04 9.52 4.74
C GLY A 117 7.94 8.09 5.30
N SER A 118 9.07 7.50 5.72
CA SER A 118 9.04 6.20 6.38
C SER A 118 8.28 6.26 7.71
N LEU A 119 8.55 7.28 8.53
CA LEU A 119 7.84 7.50 9.80
C LEU A 119 6.35 7.74 9.59
N ALA A 120 5.97 8.50 8.56
CA ALA A 120 4.56 8.75 8.22
C ALA A 120 3.83 7.51 7.71
N LEU A 121 4.54 6.54 7.12
CA LEU A 121 3.96 5.28 6.66
C LEU A 121 3.76 4.27 7.79
N LEU A 122 4.53 4.32 8.89
CA LEU A 122 4.41 3.36 10.00
C LEU A 122 2.97 3.27 10.58
N PRO A 123 2.26 4.38 10.87
CA PRO A 123 0.86 4.30 11.30
C PRO A 123 -0.04 3.62 10.27
N VAL A 124 0.20 3.85 8.97
CA VAL A 124 -0.58 3.24 7.89
C VAL A 124 -0.32 1.74 7.81
N VAL A 125 0.93 1.31 7.99
CA VAL A 125 1.29 -0.11 8.10
C VAL A 125 0.53 -0.75 9.26
N CYS A 126 0.50 -0.11 10.44
CA CYS A 126 -0.26 -0.62 11.59
C CYS A 126 -1.76 -0.73 11.28
N ILE A 127 -2.37 0.31 10.72
CA ILE A 127 -3.79 0.30 10.33
C ILE A 127 -4.08 -0.83 9.33
N THR A 128 -3.20 -1.04 8.37
CA THR A 128 -3.32 -2.09 7.35
C THR A 128 -3.34 -3.47 7.99
N VAL A 129 -2.43 -3.73 8.93
CA VAL A 129 -2.40 -5.00 9.68
C VAL A 129 -3.65 -5.16 10.54
N LEU A 130 -4.07 -4.13 11.27
CA LEU A 130 -5.25 -4.20 12.14
C LEU A 130 -6.55 -4.43 11.35
N LEU A 131 -6.73 -3.77 10.21
CA LEU A 131 -7.88 -4.00 9.33
C LEU A 131 -7.91 -5.44 8.80
N TYR A 132 -6.76 -5.99 8.44
CA TYR A 132 -6.67 -7.38 8.01
C TYR A 132 -6.99 -8.36 9.14
N VAL A 133 -6.45 -8.12 10.34
CA VAL A 133 -6.74 -8.92 11.54
C VAL A 133 -8.23 -8.89 11.88
N GLN A 134 -8.84 -7.71 11.90
CA GLN A 134 -10.28 -7.53 12.11
C GLN A 134 -11.10 -8.35 11.11
N PHE A 135 -10.74 -8.29 9.83
CA PHE A 135 -11.39 -9.08 8.79
C PHE A 135 -11.25 -10.59 9.03
N GLN A 136 -10.04 -11.06 9.35
CA GLN A 136 -9.80 -12.48 9.61
C GLN A 136 -10.59 -12.97 10.82
N LEU A 137 -10.58 -12.23 11.94
CA LEU A 137 -11.39 -12.55 13.10
C LEU A 137 -12.88 -12.64 12.76
N ALA A 138 -13.38 -11.72 11.93
CA ALA A 138 -14.77 -11.71 11.48
C ALA A 138 -15.11 -12.89 10.56
N LEU A 139 -14.23 -13.23 9.60
CA LEU A 139 -14.42 -14.37 8.68
C LEU A 139 -14.52 -15.69 9.45
N TYR A 140 -13.62 -15.90 10.41
CA TYR A 140 -13.58 -17.12 11.21
C TYR A 140 -14.70 -17.22 12.26
N ARG A 141 -15.41 -16.12 12.53
CA ARG A 141 -16.62 -16.13 13.34
C ARG A 141 -17.87 -16.36 12.50
N THR A 142 -18.00 -15.67 11.38
CA THR A 142 -19.25 -15.59 10.61
C THR A 142 -19.36 -16.56 9.44
N HIS A 143 -18.25 -17.18 9.01
CA HIS A 143 -18.18 -18.27 8.02
C HIS A 143 -18.90 -18.04 6.69
N LEU A 144 -19.17 -16.80 6.31
CA LEU A 144 -19.69 -16.50 4.98
C LEU A 144 -18.52 -16.41 3.99
N PRO A 145 -18.47 -17.26 2.96
CA PRO A 145 -17.47 -17.15 1.91
C PRO A 145 -17.81 -15.93 1.05
N LEU A 146 -16.94 -14.92 1.05
CA LEU A 146 -16.97 -13.93 -0.02
C LEU A 146 -15.58 -13.74 -0.62
N LEU A 147 -15.47 -14.13 -1.89
CA LEU A 147 -14.50 -13.64 -2.87
C LEU A 147 -13.01 -13.82 -2.55
N THR A 148 -12.56 -14.95 -1.97
CA THR A 148 -11.31 -15.69 -2.37
C THR A 148 -10.82 -16.74 -1.36
N GLU A 149 -11.28 -16.75 -0.11
CA GLU A 149 -10.86 -17.76 0.87
C GLU A 149 -12.01 -18.72 1.17
N LEU A 150 -11.77 -20.02 0.90
CA LEU A 150 -12.63 -21.07 1.42
C LEU A 150 -12.53 -21.04 2.95
N PRO A 151 -13.67 -21.03 3.67
CA PRO A 151 -13.62 -21.11 5.11
C PRO A 151 -13.01 -22.47 5.52
N PRO A 152 -12.24 -22.54 6.61
CA PRO A 152 -11.63 -23.78 7.07
C PRO A 152 -12.69 -24.85 7.37
N PRO A 153 -12.34 -26.14 7.31
CA PRO A 153 -13.30 -27.25 7.44
C PRO A 153 -13.94 -27.43 8.82
N ASP A 154 -13.43 -26.75 9.86
CA ASP A 154 -13.88 -26.87 11.25
C ASP A 154 -14.63 -25.58 11.65
N TYR A 155 -15.94 -25.67 11.96
CA TYR A 155 -16.84 -24.50 12.08
C TYR A 155 -17.46 -24.34 13.48
N ALA A 156 -17.64 -23.07 13.87
CA ALA A 156 -18.54 -22.63 14.94
C ALA A 156 -19.66 -21.79 14.30
N LEU A 157 -20.90 -22.29 14.29
CA LEU A 157 -22.07 -21.59 13.74
C LEU A 157 -22.35 -20.29 14.50
N ALA A 158 -21.85 -19.14 14.05
CA ALA A 158 -22.31 -17.85 14.54
C ALA A 158 -23.55 -17.38 13.77
N LEU A 159 -24.50 -16.77 14.47
CA LEU A 159 -25.58 -16.04 13.83
C LEU A 159 -24.98 -15.02 12.85
N PRO A 160 -25.55 -14.84 11.65
CA PRO A 160 -25.04 -13.89 10.68
C PRO A 160 -25.11 -12.49 11.28
N ASP A 161 -23.96 -11.85 11.44
CA ASP A 161 -23.88 -10.41 11.69
C ASP A 161 -24.63 -9.65 10.59
N SER A 162 -25.07 -8.43 10.90
CA SER A 162 -25.84 -7.64 9.92
C SER A 162 -25.09 -7.53 8.58
N PRO A 163 -25.80 -7.60 7.43
CA PRO A 163 -25.17 -7.58 6.11
C PRO A 163 -24.34 -6.30 5.86
N VAL A 164 -24.66 -5.21 6.56
CA VAL A 164 -23.91 -3.95 6.51
C VAL A 164 -22.53 -4.09 7.15
N LEU A 165 -22.45 -4.67 8.35
CA LEU A 165 -21.17 -4.93 9.02
C LEU A 165 -20.29 -5.85 8.16
N TYR A 166 -20.91 -6.84 7.53
CA TYR A 166 -20.23 -7.77 6.65
C TYR A 166 -19.61 -7.09 5.42
N GLN A 167 -20.33 -6.16 4.76
CA GLN A 167 -19.79 -5.36 3.66
C GLN A 167 -18.63 -4.45 4.10
N LEU A 168 -18.73 -3.85 5.30
CA LEU A 168 -17.68 -3.00 5.85
C LEU A 168 -16.39 -3.78 6.10
N TRP A 169 -16.46 -5.04 6.54
CA TRP A 169 -15.27 -5.89 6.68
C TRP A 169 -14.64 -6.22 5.33
N GLY A 170 -15.46 -6.55 4.32
CA GLY A 170 -14.98 -6.76 2.95
C GLY A 170 -14.24 -5.54 2.38
N LEU A 171 -14.79 -4.34 2.60
CA LEU A 171 -14.13 -3.07 2.26
C LEU A 171 -12.82 -2.89 3.04
N GLY A 172 -12.81 -3.20 4.33
CA GLY A 172 -11.61 -3.18 5.18
C GLY A 172 -10.49 -4.07 4.64
N ARG A 173 -10.82 -5.29 4.18
CA ARG A 173 -9.86 -6.20 3.52
C ARG A 173 -9.31 -5.60 2.23
N GLN A 174 -10.17 -5.07 1.36
CA GLN A 174 -9.72 -4.47 0.09
C GLN A 174 -8.82 -3.27 0.35
N LEU A 175 -9.16 -2.44 1.33
CA LEU A 175 -8.34 -1.32 1.75
C LEU A 175 -6.98 -1.80 2.26
N ALA A 176 -6.94 -2.81 3.13
CA ALA A 176 -5.70 -3.35 3.69
C ALA A 176 -4.82 -4.04 2.63
N MET A 177 -5.41 -4.80 1.71
CA MET A 177 -4.64 -5.70 0.85
C MET A 177 -4.25 -5.08 -0.50
N LEU A 178 -5.03 -4.10 -0.98
CA LEU A 178 -4.87 -3.57 -2.33
C LEU A 178 -4.67 -2.06 -2.32
N VAL A 179 -5.53 -1.32 -1.62
CA VAL A 179 -5.55 0.14 -1.74
C VAL A 179 -4.42 0.78 -0.94
N LEU A 180 -4.34 0.55 0.36
CA LEU A 180 -3.35 1.19 1.23
C LEU A 180 -1.90 0.86 0.82
N PRO A 181 -1.53 -0.39 0.50
CA PRO A 181 -0.16 -0.73 0.13
C PRO A 181 0.37 0.01 -1.11
N ILE A 182 -0.53 0.41 -2.01
CA ILE A 182 -0.19 1.10 -3.24
C ILE A 182 -0.36 2.61 -3.09
N VAL A 183 -1.49 3.06 -2.56
CA VAL A 183 -1.87 4.48 -2.52
C VAL A 183 -1.10 5.24 -1.45
N ALA A 184 -0.87 4.65 -0.27
CA ALA A 184 -0.18 5.34 0.82
C ALA A 184 1.26 5.78 0.47
N PRO A 185 2.14 4.92 -0.08
CA PRO A 185 3.49 5.35 -0.45
C PRO A 185 3.48 6.40 -1.57
N LEU A 186 2.52 6.33 -2.49
CA LEU A 186 2.34 7.35 -3.54
C LEU A 186 1.91 8.69 -2.94
N LEU A 187 0.93 8.71 -2.04
CA LEU A 187 0.49 9.94 -1.37
C LEU A 187 1.61 10.55 -0.53
N ALA A 188 2.34 9.74 0.25
CA ALA A 188 3.50 10.19 1.01
C ALA A 188 4.56 10.82 0.09
N TRP A 189 4.84 10.18 -1.05
CA TRP A 189 5.76 10.71 -2.05
C TRP A 189 5.26 12.02 -2.65
N LEU A 190 3.99 12.11 -3.06
CA LEU A 190 3.37 13.32 -3.64
C LEU A 190 3.45 14.51 -2.67
N LEU A 191 3.15 14.28 -1.39
CA LEU A 191 3.20 15.29 -0.34
C LEU A 191 4.62 15.80 -0.08
N LEU A 192 5.62 14.92 -0.15
CA LEU A 192 7.03 15.27 0.10
C LEU A 192 7.76 15.85 -1.12
N HIS A 193 7.23 15.64 -2.33
CA HIS A 193 7.83 16.05 -3.61
C HIS A 193 7.03 17.11 -4.38
N GLN A 194 6.14 17.84 -3.70
CA GLN A 194 5.29 18.89 -4.31
C GLN A 194 6.04 19.88 -5.21
N ARG A 195 7.25 20.31 -4.82
CA ARG A 195 8.06 21.24 -5.63
C ARG A 195 8.47 20.65 -6.97
N TYR A 196 8.96 19.41 -6.96
CA TYR A 196 9.36 18.68 -8.16
C TYR A 196 8.16 18.41 -9.08
N LEU A 197 7.00 18.07 -8.51
CA LEU A 197 5.76 17.89 -9.27
C LEU A 197 5.31 19.19 -9.96
N ARG A 198 5.39 20.33 -9.25
CA ARG A 198 5.11 21.63 -9.85
C ARG A 198 6.03 21.92 -11.03
N GLU A 199 7.32 21.60 -10.92
CA GLU A 199 8.29 21.77 -12.00
C GLU A 199 7.98 20.88 -13.21
N ILE A 200 7.60 19.61 -13.00
CA ILE A 200 7.18 18.73 -14.10
C ILE A 200 5.91 19.26 -14.78
N ILE A 201 4.89 19.63 -14.00
CA ILE A 201 3.59 20.07 -14.54
C ILE A 201 3.75 21.40 -15.29
N LEU A 202 4.44 22.37 -14.70
CA LEU A 202 4.70 23.67 -15.33
C LEU A 202 5.62 23.53 -16.55
N GLY A 203 6.67 22.71 -16.47
CA GLY A 203 7.56 22.42 -17.59
C GLY A 203 6.83 21.80 -18.77
N GLY A 204 5.95 20.83 -18.52
CA GLY A 204 5.12 20.20 -19.55
C GLY A 204 4.10 21.16 -20.16
N LEU A 205 3.50 22.07 -19.36
CA LEU A 205 2.59 23.10 -19.86
C LEU A 205 3.31 24.14 -20.74
N VAL A 206 4.49 24.60 -20.32
CA VAL A 206 5.30 25.55 -21.10
C VAL A 206 5.77 24.93 -22.41
N GLN A 207 6.20 23.66 -22.41
CA GLN A 207 6.57 22.97 -23.65
C GLN A 207 5.38 22.78 -24.61
N ARG A 208 4.17 22.51 -24.09
CA ARG A 208 2.95 22.44 -24.92
C ARG A 208 2.58 23.80 -25.49
N ALA A 209 2.71 24.88 -24.71
CA ALA A 209 2.45 26.24 -25.18
C ALA A 209 3.44 26.68 -26.27
N LEU A 210 4.74 26.39 -26.09
CA LEU A 210 5.78 26.68 -27.09
C LEU A 210 5.65 25.78 -28.34
N GLY A 211 5.27 24.52 -28.17
CA GLY A 211 4.99 23.60 -29.28
C GLY A 211 3.75 23.99 -30.09
N ALA A 212 2.73 24.54 -29.44
CA ALA A 212 1.55 25.10 -30.11
C ALA A 212 1.88 26.40 -30.86
N ALA A 213 2.71 27.28 -30.28
CA ALA A 213 3.16 28.52 -30.92
C ALA A 213 4.10 28.28 -32.11
N SER A 214 4.85 27.18 -32.12
CA SER A 214 5.73 26.80 -33.24
C SER A 214 5.00 26.18 -34.43
N ARG A 215 3.71 25.83 -34.32
CA ARG A 215 2.89 25.51 -35.50
C ARG A 215 2.56 26.81 -36.23
N ARG A 216 3.45 27.21 -37.15
CA ARG A 216 3.13 28.25 -38.15
C ARG A 216 1.77 27.94 -38.77
N PRO A 217 0.87 28.93 -38.92
CA PRO A 217 -0.32 28.74 -39.75
C PRO A 217 0.14 28.33 -41.16
N PRO A 218 -0.61 27.45 -41.85
CA PRO A 218 -0.28 27.11 -43.24
C PRO A 218 -0.18 28.41 -44.01
N SER A 219 0.98 28.65 -44.64
CA SER A 219 1.19 29.79 -45.53
C SER A 219 0.08 29.78 -46.57
N LEU A 220 -0.69 30.86 -46.63
CA LEU A 220 -1.73 31.05 -47.65
C LEU A 220 -1.11 30.79 -49.03
N PRO A 221 -1.81 30.05 -49.92
CA PRO A 221 -1.32 29.83 -51.27
C PRO A 221 -1.14 31.19 -51.97
N PRO A 222 -0.11 31.34 -52.81
CA PRO A 222 0.13 32.59 -53.51
C PRO A 222 -1.08 32.91 -54.41
N PRO A 223 -1.43 34.20 -54.56
CA PRO A 223 -2.54 34.59 -55.43
C PRO A 223 -2.21 34.23 -56.88
N ASP A 224 -3.16 33.58 -57.55
CA ASP A 224 -3.04 33.23 -58.96
C ASP A 224 -2.84 34.51 -59.81
N PRO A 225 -1.98 34.47 -60.83
CA PRO A 225 -1.79 35.61 -61.73
C PRO A 225 -3.08 35.90 -62.48
N VAL A 226 -3.50 37.16 -62.44
CA VAL A 226 -4.63 37.71 -63.21
C VAL A 226 -4.20 37.76 -64.68
N GLU A 227 -4.90 36.99 -65.52
CA GLU A 227 -4.94 37.19 -66.98
C GLU A 227 -6.03 38.19 -67.36
#